data_AF-A0A4Z2BJC5-F1
#
_entry.id   AF-A0A4Z2BJC5-F1
#
_cell.length_a   1.000
_cell.length_b   1.000
_cell.length_c   1.000
_cell.angle_alpha   90.00
_cell.angle_beta   90.00
_cell.angle_gamma   90.00
#
_symmetry.space_group_name_H-M   'P 1'
#
loop_
_entity.id
_entity.type
_entity.pdbx_description
1 polymer ?
#
loop_
_entity_poly.entity_id
_entity_poly.type
_entity_poly.pdbx_seq_one_letter_code
_entity_poly.pdbx_strand_id
1 'polypeptide(L)'
;MLNFTYGFLNAQLEMSVWMPRLPLVMEVADPELSQIKGWRVPVATGSRRLTWDSEEEDEMRKGRGCMLHYQSSPLKVLTHFTAQTEPQVLADPLAGDASMDYFLGPDWQVDVTNLVRPSLKVVDPDVLQLQGGAVLQGRAAGSTTVQ
;
A
#
# COMPACT_ATOMS: atom_id res chain seq x y z
N MET A 1 -31.77 11.22 -10.92
CA MET A 1 -32.17 10.48 -12.13
C MET A 1 -31.21 10.80 -13.27
N LEU A 2 -30.75 9.78 -14.00
CA LEU A 2 -29.88 9.88 -15.17
C LEU A 2 -30.68 9.49 -16.42
N ASN A 3 -30.47 10.20 -17.52
CA ASN A 3 -31.05 9.83 -18.82
C ASN A 3 -30.17 8.76 -19.47
N PHE A 4 -30.73 7.59 -19.73
CA PHE A 4 -30.05 6.48 -20.40
C PHE A 4 -30.59 6.33 -21.82
N THR A 5 -29.69 6.29 -22.80
CA THR A 5 -30.04 6.19 -24.23
C THR A 5 -29.24 5.05 -24.88
N TYR A 6 -29.93 4.11 -25.56
CA TYR A 6 -29.29 3.06 -26.36
C TYR A 6 -30.01 2.91 -27.70
N GLY A 7 -29.39 3.42 -28.77
CA GLY A 7 -30.03 3.50 -30.09
C GLY A 7 -31.29 4.38 -30.03
N PHE A 8 -32.45 3.76 -30.22
CA PHE A 8 -33.76 4.43 -30.15
C PHE A 8 -34.45 4.30 -28.77
N LEU A 9 -33.86 3.56 -27.83
CA LEU A 9 -34.42 3.36 -26.49
C LEU A 9 -33.95 4.48 -25.54
N ASN A 10 -34.89 5.14 -24.88
CA ASN A 10 -34.63 6.17 -23.88
C ASN A 10 -35.40 5.87 -22.58
N ALA A 11 -34.73 5.97 -21.44
CA ALA A 11 -35.34 5.80 -20.12
C ALA A 11 -34.68 6.72 -19.08
N GLN A 12 -35.39 7.01 -18.00
CA GLN A 12 -34.84 7.65 -16.80
C GLN A 12 -34.55 6.57 -15.76
N LEU A 13 -33.31 6.53 -15.28
CA LEU A 13 -32.86 5.58 -14.27
C LEU A 13 -32.43 6.32 -13.01
N GLU A 14 -32.85 5.79 -11.86
CA GLU A 14 -32.26 6.15 -10.58
C GLU A 14 -31.01 5.29 -10.37
N MET A 15 -29.88 5.93 -10.07
CA MET A 15 -28.60 5.26 -9.90
C MET A 15 -27.94 5.79 -8.65
N SER A 16 -27.58 4.87 -7.75
CA SER A 16 -26.75 5.16 -6.60
C SER A 16 -25.30 4.82 -6.93
N VAL A 17 -24.39 5.73 -6.61
CA VAL A 17 -22.94 5.51 -6.79
C VAL A 17 -22.31 5.49 -5.42
N TRP A 18 -21.80 4.33 -5.03
CA TRP A 18 -21.01 4.21 -3.81
C TRP A 18 -19.60 4.74 -4.07
N MET A 19 -19.19 5.69 -3.23
CA MET A 19 -17.88 6.33 -3.30
C MET A 19 -17.04 5.93 -2.09
N PRO A 20 -15.70 5.82 -2.23
CA PRO A 20 -14.83 5.51 -1.11
C PRO A 20 -14.85 6.65 -0.10
N ARG A 21 -15.02 6.31 1.18
CA ARG A 21 -14.97 7.26 2.29
C ARG A 21 -13.51 7.63 2.55
N LEU A 22 -13.23 8.93 2.63
CA LEU A 22 -11.93 9.47 2.99
C LEU A 22 -11.94 9.94 4.46
N PRO A 23 -10.80 9.89 5.17
CA PRO A 23 -9.50 9.37 4.73
C PRO A 23 -9.48 7.84 4.61
N LEU A 24 -8.57 7.31 3.78
CA LEU A 24 -8.31 5.87 3.69
C LEU A 24 -7.62 5.37 4.96
N VAL A 25 -7.84 4.11 5.33
CA VAL A 25 -7.24 3.47 6.50
C VAL A 25 -6.08 2.58 6.05
N MET A 26 -4.90 2.78 6.63
CA MET A 26 -3.74 1.91 6.36
C MET A 26 -3.59 0.91 7.51
N GLU A 27 -3.51 -0.38 7.16
CA GLU A 27 -3.31 -1.46 8.10
C GLU A 27 -2.00 -2.19 7.74
N VAL A 28 -1.09 -2.27 8.71
CA VAL A 28 0.17 -3.01 8.58
C VAL A 28 0.11 -4.16 9.58
N ALA A 29 0.30 -5.40 9.13
CA ALA A 29 0.16 -6.58 9.99
C ALA A 29 1.17 -6.57 11.15
N ASP A 30 2.41 -6.21 10.84
CA ASP A 30 3.48 -5.97 11.81
C ASP A 30 4.28 -4.70 11.42
N PRO A 31 4.22 -3.61 12.20
CA PRO A 31 4.99 -2.40 11.94
C PRO A 31 6.46 -2.49 12.41
N GLU A 32 6.82 -3.48 13.25
CA GLU A 32 8.17 -3.60 13.83
C GLU A 32 9.02 -4.61 13.07
N LEU A 33 9.63 -4.17 11.96
CA LEU A 33 10.44 -5.04 11.10
C LEU A 33 11.84 -5.29 11.68
N SER A 34 11.96 -6.32 12.52
CA SER A 34 13.22 -6.66 13.17
C SER A 34 14.24 -7.29 12.23
N GLN A 35 15.52 -7.19 12.60
CA GLN A 35 16.60 -7.86 11.88
C GLN A 35 16.52 -9.38 12.08
N ILE A 36 16.59 -10.14 10.99
CA ILE A 36 16.68 -11.60 11.02
C ILE A 36 18.12 -12.01 11.38
N LYS A 37 18.31 -12.41 12.63
CA LYS A 37 19.62 -12.86 13.13
C LYS A 37 20.09 -14.10 12.38
N GLY A 38 21.38 -14.15 12.06
CA GLY A 38 22.01 -15.29 11.38
C GLY A 38 21.77 -15.34 9.86
N TRP A 39 20.97 -14.43 9.30
CA TRP A 39 20.74 -14.33 7.86
C TRP A 39 21.59 -13.23 7.24
N ARG A 40 22.26 -13.57 6.13
CA ARG A 40 23.10 -12.66 5.34
C ARG A 40 22.77 -12.88 3.87
N VAL A 41 22.34 -11.83 3.18
CA VAL A 41 22.03 -11.92 1.76
C VAL A 41 23.28 -11.51 0.97
N PRO A 42 23.75 -12.33 0.02
CA PRO A 42 24.82 -11.94 -0.89
C PRO A 42 24.37 -10.73 -1.71
N VAL A 43 25.11 -9.62 -1.63
CA VAL A 43 24.88 -8.50 -2.55
C VAL A 43 25.42 -8.92 -3.91
N ALA A 44 24.55 -9.00 -4.92
CA ALA A 44 24.97 -9.31 -6.28
C ALA A 44 25.96 -8.24 -6.77
N THR A 45 27.24 -8.60 -6.88
CA THR A 45 28.28 -7.74 -7.45
C THR A 45 28.12 -7.73 -8.97
N GLY A 46 27.15 -6.96 -9.47
CA GLY A 46 26.98 -6.71 -10.89
C GLY A 46 28.06 -5.77 -11.42
N SER A 47 28.92 -6.29 -12.29
CA SER A 47 29.84 -5.56 -13.19
C SER A 47 31.07 -4.88 -12.56
N ARG A 48 32.07 -5.66 -12.17
CA ARG A 48 33.47 -5.25 -12.40
C ARG A 48 34.38 -6.48 -12.41
N ARG A 49 34.82 -6.87 -13.61
CA ARG A 49 36.19 -7.28 -13.94
C ARG A 49 36.25 -7.77 -15.39
N LEU A 50 36.51 -6.81 -16.28
CA LEU A 50 37.47 -7.04 -17.33
C LEU A 50 38.85 -7.24 -16.66
N THR A 51 39.60 -8.17 -17.22
CA THR A 51 41.06 -8.34 -17.14
C THR A 51 41.62 -8.97 -15.86
N TRP A 52 42.03 -10.21 -16.05
CA TRP A 52 42.91 -11.03 -15.22
C TRP A 52 44.36 -10.55 -15.42
N ASP A 53 44.98 -9.99 -14.39
CA ASP A 53 46.38 -10.25 -14.05
C ASP A 53 46.68 -9.70 -12.64
N SER A 54 47.77 -10.19 -12.03
CA SER A 54 48.25 -9.97 -10.67
C SER A 54 47.67 -10.94 -9.62
N GLU A 55 48.31 -12.10 -9.62
CA GLU A 55 48.77 -12.82 -8.42
C GLU A 55 49.38 -11.82 -7.41
N GLU A 56 49.27 -12.11 -6.11
CA GLU A 56 49.68 -11.26 -4.96
C GLU A 56 48.58 -10.31 -4.39
N GLU A 57 47.66 -10.88 -3.61
CA GLU A 57 47.17 -10.33 -2.31
C GLU A 57 45.96 -11.14 -1.84
N ASP A 58 46.23 -12.11 -0.97
CA ASP A 58 45.34 -13.20 -0.55
C ASP A 58 44.50 -12.89 0.71
N GLU A 59 44.30 -11.61 1.08
CA GLU A 59 43.46 -11.26 2.26
C GLU A 59 42.35 -10.22 2.01
N MET A 60 42.35 -9.51 0.87
CA MET A 60 41.32 -8.47 0.62
C MET A 60 40.07 -8.98 -0.12
N ARG A 61 40.01 -10.28 -0.47
CA ARG A 61 38.87 -10.90 -1.17
C ARG A 61 37.74 -11.41 -0.25
N LYS A 62 37.83 -11.18 1.07
CA LYS A 62 36.89 -11.70 2.09
C LYS A 62 35.65 -10.82 2.33
N GLY A 63 35.41 -9.82 1.48
CA GLY A 63 34.31 -8.86 1.61
C GLY A 63 33.41 -8.79 0.38
N ARG A 64 32.98 -9.93 -0.20
CA ARG A 64 31.83 -9.94 -1.11
C ARG A 64 30.60 -9.66 -0.26
N GLY A 65 30.19 -8.39 -0.23
CA GLY A 65 29.31 -7.77 0.76
C GLY A 65 28.09 -8.61 1.11
N CYS A 66 28.08 -9.13 2.32
CA CYS A 66 26.88 -9.67 2.94
C CYS A 66 26.14 -8.51 3.61
N MET A 67 24.89 -8.26 3.25
CA MET A 67 24.06 -7.28 3.95
C MET A 67 23.13 -7.96 4.96
N LEU A 68 22.80 -7.24 6.03
CA LEU A 68 21.81 -7.67 7.01
C LEU A 68 20.43 -7.76 6.34
N HIS A 69 19.62 -8.72 6.77
CA HIS A 69 18.24 -8.85 6.32
C HIS A 69 17.27 -8.49 7.44
N TYR A 70 16.20 -7.77 7.11
CA TYR A 70 15.13 -7.41 8.02
C TYR A 70 13.83 -8.09 7.56
N GLN A 71 12.88 -8.21 8.47
CA GLN A 71 11.57 -8.78 8.20
C GLN A 71 10.79 -7.95 7.16
N SER A 72 9.73 -8.57 6.64
CA SER A 72 8.74 -7.91 5.81
C SER A 72 7.33 -8.14 6.35
N SER A 73 6.44 -7.20 6.05
CA SER A 73 5.07 -7.17 6.55
C SER A 73 4.12 -6.66 5.46
N PRO A 74 2.95 -7.29 5.28
CA PRO A 74 1.96 -6.81 4.33
C PRO A 74 1.34 -5.49 4.81
N LEU A 75 1.10 -4.59 3.85
CA LEU A 75 0.35 -3.35 3.98
C LEU A 75 -0.96 -3.48 3.21
N LYS A 76 -2.06 -3.12 3.87
CA LYS A 76 -3.38 -2.97 3.26
C LYS A 76 -3.85 -1.53 3.38
N VAL A 77 -4.56 -1.07 2.36
CA VAL A 77 -5.29 0.19 2.38
C VAL A 77 -6.77 -0.12 2.24
N LEU A 78 -7.55 0.30 3.22
CA LEU A 78 -8.94 -0.05 3.39
C LEU A 78 -9.84 1.20 3.37
N THR A 79 -11.08 1.03 2.92
CA THR A 79 -12.11 2.09 2.98
C THR A 79 -13.51 1.51 2.96
N HIS A 80 -14.48 2.27 3.50
CA HIS A 80 -15.90 1.97 3.33
C HIS A 80 -16.39 2.62 2.03
N PHE A 81 -17.26 1.94 1.30
CA PHE A 81 -17.93 2.50 0.14
C PHE A 81 -19.36 2.91 0.52
N THR A 82 -19.67 4.20 0.40
CA THR A 82 -20.95 4.76 0.83
C THR A 82 -21.63 5.57 -0.28
N ALA A 83 -22.95 5.47 -0.37
CA ALA A 83 -23.80 6.32 -1.19
C ALA A 83 -24.66 7.21 -0.28
N GLN A 84 -24.86 8.47 -0.66
CA GLN A 84 -25.78 9.37 0.05
C GLN A 84 -27.17 9.21 -0.55
N THR A 85 -28.12 8.76 0.27
CA THR A 85 -29.47 8.39 -0.20
C THR A 85 -30.45 9.57 -0.14
N GLU A 86 -30.17 10.61 0.65
CA GLU A 86 -30.98 11.84 0.68
C GLU A 86 -30.17 13.14 0.63
N PRO A 87 -30.62 14.15 -0.15
CA PRO A 87 -30.07 15.49 -0.09
C PRO A 87 -30.51 16.16 1.22
N GLN A 88 -29.54 16.34 2.11
CA GLN A 88 -29.39 17.15 3.34
C GLN A 88 -30.44 18.26 3.71
N VAL A 89 -31.75 18.08 3.52
CA VAL A 89 -32.73 19.12 3.89
C VAL A 89 -33.19 18.99 5.35
N LEU A 90 -33.04 17.82 6.00
CA LEU A 90 -33.48 17.61 7.39
C LEU A 90 -32.55 16.68 8.19
N ALA A 91 -31.23 16.84 8.06
CA ALA A 91 -30.32 16.11 8.95
C ALA A 91 -30.36 16.74 10.36
N ASP A 92 -31.18 16.16 11.24
CA ASP A 92 -31.13 16.38 12.68
C ASP A 92 -29.70 16.09 13.18
N PRO A 93 -29.02 16.99 13.90
CA PRO A 93 -27.67 16.76 14.42
C PRO A 93 -27.54 15.55 15.36
N LEU A 94 -28.67 14.95 15.79
CA LEU A 94 -28.74 13.71 16.56
C LEU A 94 -28.89 12.45 15.69
N ALA A 95 -29.24 12.58 14.40
CA ALA A 95 -29.36 11.48 13.44
C ALA A 95 -27.98 11.17 12.82
N GLY A 96 -27.07 10.64 13.64
CA GLY A 96 -25.77 10.15 13.17
C GLY A 96 -25.92 9.09 12.07
N ASP A 97 -25.09 9.19 11.03
CA ASP A 97 -24.83 8.22 9.93
C ASP A 97 -26.06 7.63 9.18
N ALA A 98 -27.29 7.99 9.58
CA ALA A 98 -28.54 7.38 9.13
C ALA A 98 -28.90 7.69 7.68
N SER A 99 -28.18 8.62 7.03
CA SER A 99 -28.36 8.99 5.63
C SER A 99 -27.34 8.37 4.68
N MET A 100 -26.47 7.48 5.17
CA MET A 100 -25.44 6.82 4.38
C MET A 100 -25.76 5.36 4.15
N ASP A 101 -25.84 4.98 2.88
CA ASP A 101 -26.04 3.60 2.47
C ASP A 101 -24.69 2.96 2.19
N TYR A 102 -24.38 1.87 2.88
CA TYR A 102 -23.09 1.18 2.79
C TYR A 102 -23.15 0.09 1.74
N PHE A 103 -22.10 -0.04 0.92
CA PHE A 103 -22.07 -1.04 -0.16
C PHE A 103 -22.17 -2.49 0.36
N LEU A 104 -21.43 -2.82 1.43
CA LEU A 104 -21.44 -4.15 2.07
C LEU A 104 -21.95 -4.12 3.54
N GLY A 105 -22.22 -2.93 4.08
CA GLY A 105 -22.54 -2.71 5.49
C GLY A 105 -21.50 -1.85 6.22
N PRO A 106 -21.83 -1.36 7.43
CA PRO A 106 -20.98 -0.43 8.18
C PRO A 106 -19.71 -1.06 8.76
N ASP A 107 -19.72 -2.38 9.00
CA ASP A 107 -18.56 -3.11 9.57
C ASP A 107 -17.58 -3.59 8.48
N TRP A 108 -17.92 -3.41 7.21
CA TRP A 108 -17.16 -3.94 6.08
C TRP A 108 -16.31 -2.87 5.42
N GLN A 109 -15.00 -3.09 5.44
CA GLN A 109 -14.05 -2.32 4.66
C GLN A 109 -13.58 -3.10 3.44
N VAL A 110 -13.38 -2.40 2.34
CA VAL A 110 -12.89 -2.96 1.09
C VAL A 110 -11.40 -2.67 0.96
N ASP A 111 -10.63 -3.69 0.62
CA ASP A 111 -9.21 -3.55 0.29
C ASP A 111 -9.04 -2.88 -1.08
N VAL A 112 -8.54 -1.65 -1.04
CA VAL A 112 -8.26 -0.80 -2.20
C VAL A 112 -6.76 -0.64 -2.45
N THR A 113 -5.90 -1.44 -1.81
CA THR A 113 -4.44 -1.36 -1.91
C THR A 113 -4.00 -1.32 -3.37
N ASN A 114 -4.59 -2.18 -4.21
CA ASN A 114 -4.27 -2.28 -5.64
C ASN A 114 -4.56 -1.00 -6.43
N LEU A 115 -5.57 -0.23 -6.03
CA LEU A 115 -5.97 1.02 -6.69
C LEU A 115 -5.05 2.18 -6.30
N VAL A 116 -4.51 2.16 -5.08
CA VAL A 116 -3.68 3.24 -4.54
C VAL A 116 -2.18 2.95 -4.59
N ARG A 117 -1.75 1.78 -5.05
CA ARG A 117 -0.32 1.41 -5.17
C ARG A 117 0.57 2.51 -5.77
N PRO A 118 0.18 3.23 -6.85
CA PRO A 118 1.02 4.26 -7.44
C PRO A 118 1.19 5.51 -6.56
N SER A 119 0.26 5.72 -5.63
CA SER A 119 0.25 6.86 -4.71
C SER A 119 1.01 6.58 -3.42
N LEU A 120 1.15 5.29 -3.04
CA LEU A 120 1.86 4.88 -1.83
C LEU A 120 3.36 5.17 -1.92
N LYS A 121 3.88 5.89 -0.92
CA LYS A 121 5.28 6.29 -0.83
C LYS A 121 5.83 6.03 0.56
N VAL A 122 7.06 5.52 0.59
CA VAL A 122 7.85 5.47 1.81
C VAL A 122 8.63 6.77 1.94
N VAL A 123 8.60 7.39 3.12
CA VAL A 123 9.31 8.65 3.36
C VAL A 123 10.83 8.45 3.32
N ASP A 124 11.34 7.43 4.02
CA ASP A 124 12.76 7.07 4.01
C ASP A 124 12.99 5.70 3.35
N PRO A 125 13.44 5.66 2.08
CA PRO A 125 13.69 4.43 1.35
C PRO A 125 14.95 3.67 1.81
N ASP A 126 15.83 4.29 2.60
CA ASP A 126 17.03 3.65 3.13
C ASP A 126 16.68 2.74 4.32
N VAL A 127 15.65 3.11 5.08
CA VAL A 127 15.13 2.33 6.22
C VAL A 127 14.12 1.28 5.76
N LEU A 128 13.23 1.61 4.82
CA LEU A 128 12.11 0.75 4.43
C LEU A 128 11.88 0.77 2.92
N GLN A 129 11.55 -0.37 2.33
CA GLN A 129 11.20 -0.48 0.92
C GLN A 129 9.79 -1.04 0.76
N LEU A 130 8.96 -0.38 -0.05
CA LEU A 130 7.68 -0.92 -0.49
C LEU A 130 7.89 -1.83 -1.72
N GLN A 131 7.83 -3.14 -1.52
CA GLN A 131 7.86 -4.14 -2.58
C GLN A 131 6.45 -4.41 -3.13
N GLY A 132 6.31 -4.39 -4.45
CA GLY A 132 5.06 -4.75 -5.14
C GLY A 132 3.86 -3.86 -4.83
N GLY A 133 4.05 -2.74 -4.12
CA GLY A 133 2.99 -1.83 -3.69
C GLY A 133 2.12 -2.34 -2.55
N ALA A 134 2.49 -3.44 -1.88
CA ALA A 134 1.68 -4.05 -0.82
C ALA A 134 2.50 -4.75 0.28
N VAL A 135 3.83 -4.79 0.16
CA VAL A 135 4.71 -5.44 1.15
C VAL A 135 5.79 -4.46 1.58
N LEU A 136 5.84 -4.15 2.87
CA LEU A 136 6.88 -3.34 3.49
C LEU A 136 8.05 -4.25 3.87
N GLN A 137 9.25 -3.93 3.40
CA GLN A 137 10.47 -4.68 3.68
C GLN A 137 11.48 -3.77 4.38
N GLY A 138 11.95 -4.17 5.56
CA GLY A 138 13.00 -3.45 6.26
C GLY A 138 14.34 -3.52 5.51
N ARG A 139 15.10 -2.43 5.57
CA ARG A 139 16.42 -2.31 4.93
C ARG A 139 17.52 -1.91 5.91
N ALA A 140 17.20 -1.03 6.85
CA ALA A 140 18.11 -0.58 7.89
C ALA A 140 17.35 -0.34 9.20
N ALA A 141 18.09 -0.23 10.29
CA ALA A 141 17.51 0.15 11.57
C ALA A 141 17.10 1.63 11.52
N GLY A 142 15.85 1.91 11.88
CA GLY A 142 15.29 3.26 11.88
C GLY A 142 13.78 3.23 12.02
N SER A 143 13.16 4.42 12.01
CA SER A 143 11.72 4.58 11.99
C SER A 143 11.35 5.49 10.82
N THR A 144 10.38 5.06 10.01
CA THR A 144 9.86 5.81 8.88
C THR A 144 8.36 5.60 8.77
N THR A 145 7.69 6.49 8.04
CA THR A 145 6.27 6.40 7.74
C THR A 145 6.04 6.07 6.27
N VAL A 146 4.82 5.59 5.99
CA VAL A 146 4.30 5.35 4.64
C VAL A 146 3.11 6.28 4.46
N GLN A 147 2.99 6.90 3.28
CA GLN A 147 1.97 7.89 2.93
C GLN A 147 1.29 7.53 1.61
#